data_AF-A0A0F2LRI5-F1
#
_entry.id   AF-A0A0F2LRI5-F1
#
_cell.length_a   1.000
_cell.length_b   1.000
_cell.length_c   1.000
_cell.angle_alpha   90.00
_cell.angle_beta   90.00
_cell.angle_gamma   90.00
#
_symmetry.space_group_name_H-M   'P 1'
#
loop_
_entity.id
_entity.type
_entity.pdbx_description
1 polymer ?
#
loop_
_entity_poly.entity_id
_entity_poly.type
_entity_poly.pdbx_seq_one_letter_code
_entity_poly.pdbx_strand_id
1 'polypeptide(L)'
;MCWAVPAKVVSIDSDVVATVDLGGNTLKKVAIGVENLNKGDYVMVHAGVIIAKLSKEEVIENIKFIAEQIREVAQIEGGNPEEAVKSFTEAVSAILKEEEGEK
;
A
#
# COMPACT_ATOMS: atom_id res chain seq x y z
N MET A 1 11.53 -8.18 -12.71
CA MET A 1 10.75 -6.93 -12.54
C MET A 1 10.02 -7.05 -11.22
N CYS A 2 10.43 -6.31 -10.19
CA CYS A 2 9.68 -6.22 -8.93
C CYS A 2 9.06 -4.82 -8.88
N TRP A 3 7.76 -4.71 -8.59
CA TRP A 3 7.11 -3.42 -8.38
C TRP A 3 7.18 -3.06 -6.90
N ALA A 4 7.38 -1.78 -6.56
CA ALA A 4 7.38 -1.32 -5.18
C ALA A 4 5.95 -1.24 -4.63
N VAL A 5 5.65 -1.96 -3.55
CA VAL A 5 4.29 -2.06 -3.01
C VAL A 5 4.14 -1.23 -1.74
N PRO A 6 3.02 -0.52 -1.55
CA PRO A 6 2.71 0.14 -0.29
C PRO A 6 2.47 -0.91 0.80
N ALA A 7 2.88 -0.59 2.02
CA ALA A 7 2.76 -1.46 3.18
C ALA A 7 2.57 -0.64 4.46
N LYS A 8 1.99 -1.23 5.49
CA LYS A 8 1.85 -0.63 6.82
C LYS A 8 2.82 -1.27 7.80
N VAL A 9 3.56 -0.48 8.57
CA VAL A 9 4.45 -1.01 9.62
C VAL A 9 3.61 -1.50 10.80
N VAL A 10 3.69 -2.80 11.10
CA VAL A 10 2.95 -3.40 12.23
C VAL A 10 3.83 -3.64 13.46
N SER A 11 5.13 -3.86 13.28
CA SER A 11 6.13 -3.92 14.36
C SER A 11 7.51 -3.50 13.86
N ILE A 12 8.34 -3.03 14.79
CA ILE A 12 9.77 -2.81 14.58
C ILE A 12 10.48 -3.87 15.42
N ASP A 13 11.14 -4.81 14.75
CA ASP A 13 11.73 -5.99 15.39
C ASP A 13 13.18 -5.72 15.83
N SER A 14 13.88 -4.80 15.16
CA SER A 14 15.22 -4.29 15.49
C SER A 14 15.50 -2.97 14.75
N ASP A 15 16.68 -2.38 14.96
CA ASP A 15 17.12 -1.14 14.28
C ASP A 15 17.17 -1.26 12.75
N VAL A 16 17.23 -2.48 12.21
CA VAL A 16 17.38 -2.74 10.76
C VAL A 16 16.27 -3.61 10.18
N VAL A 17 15.34 -4.13 11.00
CA VAL A 17 14.25 -5.01 10.54
C VAL A 17 12.91 -4.57 11.14
N ALA A 18 11.90 -4.46 10.28
CA ALA A 18 10.51 -4.26 10.66
C ALA A 18 9.62 -5.36 10.07
N THR A 19 8.49 -5.64 10.71
CA THR A 19 7.40 -6.40 10.09
C THR A 19 6.36 -5.41 9.55
N VAL A 20 6.00 -5.61 8.29
CA VAL A 20 4.98 -4.82 7.58
C VAL A 20 3.83 -5.72 7.14
N ASP A 21 2.65 -5.14 7.01
CA ASP A 21 1.50 -5.74 6.32
C ASP A 21 1.41 -5.19 4.90
N LEU A 22 1.44 -6.08 3.90
CA LEU A 22 1.28 -5.76 2.48
C LEU A 22 -0.20 -5.67 2.05
N GLY A 23 -1.14 -5.82 2.99
CA GLY A 23 -2.58 -5.84 2.78
C GLY A 23 -3.16 -7.25 2.97
N GLY A 24 -4.38 -7.31 3.49
CA GLY A 24 -5.09 -8.57 3.74
C GLY A 24 -4.40 -9.48 4.75
N ASN A 25 -3.77 -8.88 5.78
CA ASN A 25 -3.00 -9.59 6.82
C ASN A 25 -1.78 -10.37 6.26
N THR A 26 -1.16 -9.85 5.19
CA THR A 26 0.03 -10.44 4.57
C THR A 26 1.28 -9.88 5.22
N LEU A 27 1.70 -10.51 6.31
CA LEU A 27 2.84 -10.06 7.12
C LEU A 27 4.20 -10.46 6.51
N LYS A 28 5.11 -9.50 6.42
CA LYS A 28 6.47 -9.68 5.88
C LYS A 28 7.50 -8.95 6.71
N LYS A 29 8.61 -9.64 7.03
CA LYS A 29 9.82 -9.01 7.55
C LYS A 29 10.61 -8.36 6.42
N VAL A 30 10.98 -7.10 6.61
CA VAL A 30 11.68 -6.26 5.63
C VAL A 30 12.79 -5.47 6.30
N ALA A 31 13.81 -5.12 5.52
CA ALA A 31 14.89 -4.26 5.98
C ALA A 31 14.43 -2.80 6.05
N ILE A 32 14.88 -2.07 7.06
CA ILE A 32 14.60 -0.65 7.24
C ILE A 32 15.65 0.17 6.48
N GLY A 33 15.24 0.83 5.40
CA GLY A 33 16.10 1.71 4.59
C GLY A 33 15.77 3.20 4.74
N VAL A 34 14.99 3.57 5.75
CA VAL A 34 14.53 4.93 6.01
C VAL A 34 14.77 5.32 7.47
N GLU A 35 14.86 6.61 7.73
CA GLU A 35 15.00 7.15 9.08
C GLU A 35 13.64 7.38 9.76
N ASN A 36 13.64 7.44 11.10
CA ASN A 36 12.48 7.79 11.92
C ASN A 36 11.22 6.98 11.60
N LEU A 37 11.39 5.67 11.42
CA LEU A 37 10.29 4.73 11.18
C LEU A 37 9.53 4.46 12.49
N ASN A 38 8.21 4.54 12.45
CA ASN A 38 7.32 4.25 13.57
C ASN A 38 6.32 3.16 13.19
N LYS A 39 5.83 2.41 14.19
CA LYS A 39 4.66 1.55 14.02
C LYS A 39 3.47 2.39 13.55
N GLY A 40 2.76 1.90 12.54
CA GLY A 40 1.63 2.60 11.91
C GLY A 40 2.02 3.48 10.72
N ASP A 41 3.30 3.70 10.45
CA ASP A 41 3.73 4.39 9.24
C ASP A 41 3.33 3.59 7.99
N TYR A 42 2.87 4.30 6.97
CA TYR A 42 2.73 3.77 5.62
C TYR A 42 4.05 3.95 4.88
N VAL A 43 4.47 2.92 4.17
CA VAL A 43 5.79 2.88 3.52
C VAL A 43 5.74 2.20 2.17
N MET A 44 6.72 2.50 1.32
CA MET A 44 6.96 1.77 0.07
C MET A 44 8.01 0.69 0.30
N VAL A 45 7.68 -0.55 -0.07
CA VAL A 45 8.58 -1.70 0.03
C VAL A 45 8.98 -2.16 -1.36
N HIS A 46 10.28 -2.27 -1.61
CA HIS A 46 10.82 -2.83 -2.83
C HIS A 46 11.94 -3.82 -2.52
N ALA A 47 11.89 -5.00 -3.14
CA ALA A 47 12.91 -6.05 -2.95
C ALA A 47 13.20 -6.39 -1.47
N GLY A 48 12.19 -6.29 -0.60
CA GLY A 48 12.33 -6.57 0.83
C GLY A 48 12.93 -5.44 1.66
N VAL A 49 13.01 -4.22 1.12
CA VAL A 49 13.53 -3.02 1.81
C VAL A 49 12.48 -1.93 1.80
N ILE A 50 12.32 -1.23 2.93
CA ILE A 50 11.56 0.00 3.03
C ILE A 50 12.38 1.13 2.39
N ILE A 51 11.88 1.69 1.29
CA ILE A 51 12.60 2.71 0.50
C ILE A 51 12.06 4.13 0.69
N ALA A 52 10.83 4.28 1.16
CA ALA A 52 10.21 5.58 1.42
C ALA A 52 9.09 5.47 2.46
N LYS A 53 8.89 6.54 3.24
CA LYS A 53 7.67 6.77 4.02
C LYS A 53 6.64 7.51 3.15
N LEU A 54 5.37 7.20 3.36
CA LEU A 54 4.26 7.84 2.64
C LEU A 54 3.48 8.74 3.60
N SER A 55 3.24 9.98 3.19
CA SER A 55 2.25 10.85 3.84
C SER A 55 0.82 10.45 3.44
N LYS A 56 -0.17 10.84 4.24
CA LYS A 56 -1.58 10.53 3.92
C LYS A 56 -2.00 11.15 2.60
N GLU A 57 -1.51 12.37 2.33
CA GLU A 57 -1.77 13.11 1.10
C GLU A 57 -1.21 12.37 -0.11
N GLU A 58 0.05 11.93 -0.04
CA GLU A 58 0.69 11.13 -1.11
C GLU A 58 0.00 9.78 -1.33
N VAL A 59 -0.47 9.11 -0.26
CA VAL A 59 -1.26 7.88 -0.39
C VAL A 59 -2.55 8.15 -1.18
N ILE A 60 -3.28 9.22 -0.85
CA ILE A 60 -4.52 9.58 -1.54
C ILE A 60 -4.26 9.94 -3.00
N GLU A 61 -3.21 10.70 -3.30
CA GLU A 61 -2.83 11.05 -4.67
C GLU A 61 -2.45 9.82 -5.49
N ASN A 62 -1.66 8.90 -4.92
CA ASN A 62 -1.31 7.65 -5.57
C ASN A 62 -2.54 6.77 -5.84
N ILE A 63 -3.47 6.66 -4.89
CA ILE A 63 -4.71 5.90 -5.10
C ILE A 63 -5.53 6.49 -6.25
N LYS A 64 -5.66 7.82 -6.30
CA LYS A 64 -6.36 8.52 -7.40
C LYS A 64 -5.69 8.26 -8.74
N PHE A 65 -4.37 8.38 -8.79
CA PHE A 65 -3.59 8.12 -10.00
C PHE A 65 -3.79 6.68 -10.48
N ILE A 66 -3.68 5.69 -9.58
CA ILE A 66 -3.90 4.28 -9.94
C ILE A 66 -5.33 4.05 -10.44
N ALA A 67 -6.34 4.67 -9.81
CA ALA A 67 -7.73 4.56 -10.26
C ALA A 67 -7.93 5.12 -11.68
N GLU A 68 -7.29 6.24 -12.03
CA GLU A 68 -7.31 6.78 -13.39
C GLU A 68 -6.65 5.83 -14.39
N GLN A 69 -5.49 5.26 -14.05
CA GLN A 69 -4.79 4.30 -14.91
C GLN A 69 -5.61 3.02 -15.12
N ILE A 70 -6.26 2.50 -14.08
CA ILE A 70 -7.17 1.35 -14.19
C ILE A 70 -8.33 1.65 -15.15
N ARG A 71 -8.88 2.87 -15.07
CA ARG A 71 -9.95 3.31 -15.97
C ARG A 71 -9.52 3.30 -17.43
N GLU A 72 -8.34 3.86 -17.72
CA GLU A 72 -7.77 3.92 -19.07
C GLU A 72 -7.49 2.52 -19.61
N VAL A 73 -6.87 1.64 -18.81
CA VAL A 73 -6.60 0.25 -19.21
C VAL A 73 -7.89 -0.51 -19.52
N ALA A 74 -8.91 -0.37 -18.68
CA ALA A 74 -10.21 -1.01 -18.91
C ALA A 74 -10.87 -0.53 -20.21
N GLN A 75 -10.74 0.75 -20.56
CA GLN A 75 -11.22 1.27 -21.85
C GLN A 75 -10.48 0.65 -23.04
N ILE A 76 -9.16 0.49 -22.93
CA ILE A 76 -8.32 -0.09 -24.00
C ILE A 76 -8.67 -1.57 -24.21
N GLU A 77 -8.88 -2.33 -23.13
CA GLU A 77 -9.19 -3.76 -23.20
C GLU A 77 -10.68 -4.05 -23.53
N GLY A 78 -11.50 -3.01 -23.70
CA GLY A 78 -12.93 -3.16 -23.98
C GLY A 78 -13.76 -3.60 -22.78
N GLY A 79 -13.22 -3.48 -21.57
CA GLY A 79 -13.91 -3.73 -20.30
C GLY A 79 -14.78 -2.55 -19.85
N ASN A 80 -15.49 -2.73 -18.73
CA ASN A 80 -16.27 -1.67 -18.10
C ASN A 80 -15.37 -0.84 -17.16
N PRO A 81 -15.06 0.44 -17.48
CA PRO A 81 -14.13 1.24 -16.69
C PRO A 81 -14.65 1.59 -15.29
N GLU A 82 -15.97 1.77 -15.15
CA GLU A 82 -16.58 2.13 -13.87
C GLU A 82 -16.57 0.94 -12.90
N GLU A 83 -16.79 -0.26 -13.42
CA GLU A 83 -16.73 -1.50 -12.65
C GLU A 83 -15.30 -1.81 -12.19
N ALA A 84 -14.30 -1.61 -13.06
CA ALA A 84 -12.89 -1.80 -12.71
C ALA A 84 -12.44 -0.85 -11.60
N VAL A 85 -12.79 0.44 -11.71
CA VAL A 85 -12.47 1.44 -10.67
C VAL A 85 -13.21 1.13 -9.37
N LYS A 86 -14.48 0.70 -9.45
CA LYS A 86 -15.25 0.30 -8.27
C LYS A 86 -14.60 -0.87 -7.54
N SER A 87 -14.20 -1.91 -8.27
CA SER A 87 -13.51 -3.08 -7.69
C SER A 87 -12.21 -2.68 -6.99
N PHE A 88 -11.38 -1.84 -7.61
CA PHE A 88 -10.16 -1.32 -6.99
C PHE A 88 -10.47 -0.49 -5.73
N THR A 89 -11.46 0.41 -5.81
CA THR A 89 -11.84 1.29 -4.69
C THR A 89 -12.37 0.49 -3.50
N GLU A 90 -13.13 -0.58 -3.74
CA GLU A 90 -13.60 -1.50 -2.69
C GLU A 90 -12.44 -2.25 -2.04
N ALA A 91 -11.50 -2.77 -2.82
CA ALA A 91 -10.31 -3.45 -2.30
C ALA A 91 -9.45 -2.51 -1.45
N VAL A 92 -9.21 -1.28 -1.92
CA VAL A 92 -8.47 -0.25 -1.17
C VAL A 92 -9.23 0.16 0.10
N SER A 93 -10.55 0.33 0.01
CA SER A 93 -11.38 0.69 1.17
C SER A 93 -11.39 -0.40 2.23
N ALA A 94 -11.35 -1.67 1.84
CA ALA A 94 -11.27 -2.79 2.78
C ALA A 94 -9.93 -2.78 3.54
N ILE A 95 -8.82 -2.58 2.83
CA ILE A 95 -7.48 -2.46 3.42
C ILE A 95 -7.40 -1.27 4.40
N LEU A 96 -8.07 -0.15 4.08
CA LEU A 96 -8.12 1.02 4.97
C LEU A 96 -9.11 0.86 6.14
N LYS A 97 -10.24 0.15 5.96
CA LYS A 97 -11.28 -0.02 7.00
C LYS A 97 -10.94 -1.09 8.03
N GLU A 98 -10.07 -2.05 7.71
CA GLU A 98 -9.52 -2.98 8.71
C GLU A 98 -8.79 -2.24 9.85
N GLU A 99 -8.54 -0.93 9.74
CA GLU A 99 -7.98 -0.09 10.79
C GLU A 99 -8.97 0.43 11.85
N GLU A 100 -10.29 0.49 11.61
CA GLU A 100 -11.22 1.02 12.63
C GLU A 100 -11.69 -0.04 13.64
N GLY A 101 -11.30 -1.31 13.44
CA GLY A 101 -11.74 -2.45 14.24
C GLY A 101 -10.81 -2.88 15.38
N GLU A 102 -9.59 -2.36 15.49
CA GLU A 102 -8.69 -2.61 16.64
C GLU A 102 -8.66 -1.39 17.55
N LYS A 103 -9.64 -1.33 18.46
CA LYS A 103 -9.63 -0.43 19.62
C LYS A 103 -9.42 -1.23 20.89
#